data_AF-A0AAV0DG36-F1
#
_entry.id   AF-A0AAV0DG36-F1
#
_cell.length_a   1.000
_cell.length_b   1.000
_cell.length_c   1.000
_cell.angle_alpha   90.00
_cell.angle_beta   90.00
_cell.angle_gamma   90.00
#
_symmetry.space_group_name_H-M   'P 1'
#
loop_
_entity.id
_entity.type
_entity.pdbx_description
1 polymer ?
#
loop_
_entity_poly.entity_id
_entity_poly.type
_entity_poly.pdbx_seq_one_letter_code
_entity_poly.pdbx_strand_id
1 'polypeptide(L)'
;MVDSSSVMEQFHEIQRVYDQLLIHNMHVNETFVVGSIIDKLPPSWKEVKNSLKRKKEDLSMEQLGRRLQIEEGIKLREGDNGKKSDLPISSINVMEEGHSSGSKKYKKRPGKFTKGSKFQKKPKK
;
A
#
# COMPACT_ATOMS: atom_id res chain seq x y z
N MET A 1 22.29 4.90 0.60
CA MET A 1 21.89 3.59 0.07
C MET A 1 21.73 3.71 -1.42
N VAL A 2 21.87 2.60 -2.15
CA VAL A 2 21.82 2.55 -3.60
C VAL A 2 20.70 1.63 -4.07
N ASP A 3 20.11 1.94 -5.23
CA ASP A 3 19.02 1.16 -5.84
C ASP A 3 19.47 -0.20 -6.37
N SER A 4 20.77 -0.36 -6.65
CA SER A 4 21.35 -1.60 -7.20
C SER A 4 21.45 -2.74 -6.18
N SER A 5 21.13 -2.49 -4.91
CA SER A 5 21.31 -3.42 -3.81
C SER A 5 20.06 -3.41 -2.93
N SER A 6 19.82 -4.51 -2.20
CA SER A 6 18.71 -4.57 -1.24
C SER A 6 18.84 -3.45 -0.21
N VAL A 7 17.72 -2.80 0.11
CA VAL A 7 17.66 -1.79 1.16
C VAL A 7 17.77 -2.45 2.52
N MET A 8 17.21 -3.64 2.70
CA MET A 8 17.36 -4.40 3.94
C MET A 8 18.80 -4.86 4.20
N GLU A 9 19.51 -5.31 3.17
CA GLU A 9 20.92 -5.68 3.31
C GLU A 9 21.78 -4.49 3.77
N GLN A 10 21.64 -3.35 3.10
CA GLN A 10 22.34 -2.11 3.46
C GLN A 10 21.91 -1.59 4.84
N PHE A 11 20.64 -1.76 5.23
CA PHE A 11 20.16 -1.41 6.57
C PHE A 11 20.85 -2.27 7.65
N HIS A 12 20.96 -3.58 7.42
CA HIS A 12 21.65 -4.48 8.34
C HIS A 12 23.16 -4.19 8.46
N GLU A 13 23.81 -3.74 7.38
CA GLU A 13 25.19 -3.24 7.46
C GLU A 13 25.29 -2.02 8.38
N ILE A 14 24.41 -1.04 8.22
CA ILE A 14 24.39 0.16 9.08
C ILE A 14 24.09 -0.22 10.53
N GLN A 15 23.16 -1.16 10.77
CA GLN A 15 22.85 -1.64 12.11
C GLN A 15 24.07 -2.30 12.76
N ARG A 16 24.81 -3.15 12.04
CA ARG A 16 26.06 -3.75 12.56
C ARG A 16 27.09 -2.70 12.95
N VAL A 17 27.26 -1.65 12.15
CA VAL A 17 28.17 -0.54 12.49
C VAL A 17 27.67 0.20 13.72
N TYR A 18 26.38 0.51 13.80
CA TYR A 18 25.77 1.15 14.98
C TYR A 18 26.01 0.32 16.25
N ASP A 19 25.77 -0.99 16.19
CA ASP A 19 25.99 -1.91 17.32
C ASP A 19 27.47 -1.94 17.74
N GLN A 20 28.41 -1.93 16.78
CA GLN A 20 29.84 -1.81 17.06
C GLN A 20 30.20 -0.49 17.77
N LEU A 21 29.61 0.64 17.35
CA LEU A 21 29.84 1.92 18.02
C LEU A 21 29.40 1.87 19.49
N LEU A 22 28.25 1.26 19.77
CA LEU A 22 27.77 1.07 21.13
C LEU A 22 28.70 0.20 21.97
N ILE A 23 29.21 -0.90 21.41
CA ILE A 23 30.19 -1.79 22.08
C ILE A 23 31.48 -1.03 22.43
N HIS A 24 31.91 -0.10 21.57
CA HIS A 24 33.08 0.74 21.81
C HIS A 24 32.79 1.98 22.70
N ASN A 25 31.64 2.04 23.37
CA ASN A 25 31.19 3.16 24.20
C ASN A 25 31.12 4.52 23.45
N MET A 26 30.99 4.47 22.12
CA MET A 26 30.70 5.64 21.30
C MET A 26 29.19 5.88 21.28
N HIS A 27 28.74 6.80 22.12
CA HIS A 27 27.33 7.16 22.22
C HIS A 27 26.88 7.93 20.98
N VAL A 28 26.09 7.28 20.13
CA VAL A 28 25.42 7.92 18.99
C VAL A 28 23.92 7.94 19.28
N ASN A 29 23.28 9.08 19.03
CA ASN A 29 21.84 9.20 19.23
C ASN A 29 21.07 8.34 18.21
N GLU A 30 20.21 7.44 18.69
CA GLU A 30 19.42 6.54 17.82
C GLU A 30 18.59 7.32 16.80
N THR A 31 17.96 8.43 17.20
CA THR A 31 17.17 9.31 16.33
C THR A 31 18.02 9.88 15.18
N PHE A 32 19.28 10.22 15.45
CA PHE A 32 20.21 10.68 14.42
C PHE A 32 20.50 9.57 13.40
N VAL A 33 20.72 8.33 13.87
CA VAL A 33 20.99 7.19 12.99
C VAL A 33 19.76 6.85 12.16
N VAL A 34 18.59 6.74 12.79
CA VAL A 34 17.31 6.49 12.10
C VAL A 34 17.02 7.57 11.07
N GLY A 35 17.14 8.85 11.45
CA GLY A 35 16.97 9.98 10.54
C GLY A 35 17.95 9.93 9.36
N SER A 36 19.20 9.59 9.63
CA SER A 36 20.23 9.43 8.60
C SER A 36 19.90 8.30 7.63
N ILE A 37 19.41 7.15 8.10
CA ILE A 37 19.00 6.04 7.24
C ILE A 37 17.83 6.46 6.34
N ILE A 38 16.79 7.08 6.92
CA ILE A 38 15.62 7.59 6.18
C ILE A 38 16.07 8.57 5.10
N ASP A 39 17.03 9.45 5.43
CA ASP A 39 17.54 10.41 4.47
C ASP A 39 18.40 9.79 3.36
N LYS A 40 19.08 8.69 3.67
CA LYS A 40 19.94 7.95 2.74
C LYS A 40 19.21 6.86 1.95
N LEU A 41 17.90 6.66 2.15
CA LEU A 41 17.07 5.81 1.30
C LEU A 41 17.23 6.22 -0.17
N PRO A 42 17.27 5.25 -1.09
CA PRO A 42 17.55 5.54 -2.48
C PRO A 42 16.33 6.19 -3.18
N PRO A 43 16.51 6.84 -4.35
CA PRO A 43 15.44 7.54 -5.05
C PRO A 43 14.18 6.72 -5.29
N SER A 44 14.28 5.41 -5.58
CA SER A 44 13.11 4.54 -5.78
C SER A 44 12.26 4.32 -4.52
N TRP A 45 12.73 4.76 -3.35
CA TRP A 45 12.04 4.68 -2.06
C TRP A 45 11.45 6.03 -1.60
N LYS A 46 11.32 7.02 -2.50
CA LYS A 46 10.84 8.37 -2.18
C LYS A 46 9.51 8.40 -1.42
N GLU A 47 8.53 7.58 -1.81
CA GLU A 47 7.22 7.55 -1.14
C GLU A 47 7.30 6.99 0.28
N VAL A 48 8.08 5.92 0.47
CA VAL A 48 8.36 5.33 1.79
C VAL A 48 9.08 6.36 2.67
N LYS A 49 10.11 7.03 2.13
CA LYS A 49 10.83 8.10 2.83
C LYS A 49 9.89 9.22 3.30
N ASN A 50 8.98 9.67 2.42
CA ASN A 50 8.01 10.71 2.77
C ASN A 50 7.02 10.22 3.84
N SER A 51 6.56 8.98 3.75
CA SER A 51 5.68 8.36 4.75
C SER A 51 6.34 8.32 6.13
N LEU A 52 7.60 7.88 6.19
CA LEU A 52 8.39 7.82 7.42
C LEU A 52 8.59 9.21 8.03
N LYS A 53 8.86 10.25 7.22
CA LYS A 53 9.03 11.63 7.69
C LYS A 53 7.75 12.31 8.20
N ARG A 54 6.59 11.90 7.68
CA ARG A 54 5.30 12.49 8.09
C ARG A 54 4.84 11.98 9.45
N LYS A 55 5.38 10.86 9.92
CA LYS A 55 5.04 10.29 11.22
C LYS A 55 5.65 11.17 12.33
N LYS A 56 4.81 11.62 13.26
CA LYS A 56 5.21 12.46 14.41
C LYS A 56 5.78 11.66 15.58
N GLU A 57 5.73 10.33 15.50
CA GLU A 57 6.27 9.44 16.53
C GLU A 57 7.77 9.26 16.31
N ASP A 58 8.54 9.31 17.40
CA ASP A 58 9.94 8.90 17.40
C ASP A 58 10.03 7.44 16.95
N LEU A 59 10.77 7.23 15.87
CA LEU A 59 10.85 5.96 15.19
C LEU A 59 12.12 5.24 15.65
N SER A 60 11.99 4.07 16.29
CA SER A 60 13.15 3.30 16.73
C SER A 60 13.81 2.54 15.58
N MET A 61 15.07 2.12 15.77
CA MET A 61 15.83 1.32 14.80
C MET A 61 15.07 0.03 14.41
N GLU A 62 14.48 -0.64 15.40
CA GLU A 62 13.68 -1.85 15.19
C GLU A 62 12.39 -1.57 14.41
N GLN A 63 11.70 -0.47 14.73
CA GLN A 63 10.50 -0.05 14.00
C GLN A 63 10.84 0.31 12.55
N LEU A 64 11.98 0.97 12.30
CA LEU A 64 12.47 1.26 10.96
C LEU A 64 12.71 -0.03 10.18
N GLY A 65 13.44 -0.97 10.76
CA GLY A 65 13.75 -2.25 10.12
C GLY A 65 12.50 -3.01 9.69
N ARG A 66 11.48 -3.11 10.56
CA ARG A 66 10.19 -3.73 10.22
C ARG A 66 9.49 -3.04 9.05
N ARG A 67 9.49 -1.70 9.03
CA ARG A 67 8.86 -0.94 7.94
C ARG A 67 9.58 -1.17 6.62
N LEU A 68 10.91 -1.11 6.62
CA LEU A 68 11.71 -1.36 5.43
C LEU A 68 11.49 -2.77 4.88
N GLN A 69 11.42 -3.78 5.75
CA GLN A 69 11.21 -5.17 5.33
C GLN A 69 9.87 -5.38 4.63
N ILE A 70 8.80 -4.76 5.13
CA ILE A 70 7.46 -4.85 4.51
C ILE A 70 7.47 -4.17 3.14
N GLU A 71 7.99 -2.95 3.06
CA GLU A 71 8.01 -2.17 1.81
C GLU A 71 8.90 -2.81 0.74
N GLU A 72 10.04 -3.42 1.13
CA GLU A 72 10.88 -4.17 0.19
C GLU A 72 10.12 -5.37 -0.37
N GLY A 73 9.40 -6.11 0.48
CA GLY A 73 8.56 -7.22 0.04
C GLY A 73 7.41 -6.81 -0.88
N ILE A 74 6.86 -5.60 -0.72
CA ILE A 74 5.85 -5.05 -1.64
C ILE A 74 6.50 -4.74 -3.00
N LYS A 75 7.63 -4.02 -3.00
CA LYS A 75 8.36 -3.64 -4.22
C LYS A 75 8.83 -4.84 -5.04
N LEU A 76 9.28 -5.91 -4.39
CA LEU A 76 9.65 -7.16 -5.07
C LEU A 76 8.47 -7.81 -5.79
N ARG A 77 7.27 -7.77 -5.18
CA ARG A 77 6.04 -8.28 -5.82
C ARG A 77 5.62 -7.37 -6.99
N GLU A 78 5.66 -6.06 -6.81
CA GLU A 78 5.30 -5.11 -7.88
C GLU A 78 6.23 -5.18 -9.09
N GLY A 79 7.53 -5.42 -8.88
CA GLY A 79 8.51 -5.63 -9.95
C GLY A 79 8.33 -6.93 -10.74
N ASP A 80 7.76 -7.97 -10.13
CA ASP A 80 7.49 -9.27 -10.75
C ASP A 80 6.09 -9.33 -11.43
N ASN A 81 5.22 -8.38 -11.11
CA ASN A 81 3.80 -8.35 -11.53
C ASN A 81 3.56 -7.83 -12.95
N GLY A 82 4.33 -8.35 -13.91
CA GLY A 82 3.81 -8.61 -15.26
C GLY A 82 2.70 -9.67 -15.27
N LYS A 83 2.40 -10.33 -14.14
CA LYS A 83 1.30 -11.28 -13.99
C LYS A 83 0.53 -11.02 -12.69
N LYS A 84 -0.69 -10.52 -12.87
CA LYS A 84 -1.71 -10.33 -11.83
C LYS A 84 -1.81 -11.59 -10.95
N SER A 85 -1.54 -11.44 -9.66
CA SER A 85 -2.05 -12.36 -8.66
C SER A 85 -2.77 -11.54 -7.59
N ASP A 86 -4.09 -11.74 -7.55
CA ASP A 86 -5.01 -11.12 -6.63
C ASP A 86 -4.62 -11.45 -5.18
N LEU A 87 -4.07 -10.48 -4.45
CA LEU A 87 -4.15 -10.46 -3.00
C LEU A 87 -5.22 -9.43 -2.61
N PRO A 88 -6.12 -9.75 -1.67
CA PRO A 88 -7.27 -8.92 -1.39
C PRO A 88 -6.78 -7.68 -0.64
N ILE A 89 -6.63 -6.57 -1.35
CA ILE A 89 -6.83 -5.26 -0.75
C ILE A 89 -8.24 -5.34 -0.17
N SER A 90 -8.36 -5.26 1.15
CA SER A 90 -9.65 -5.23 1.83
C SER A 90 -10.42 -4.00 1.33
N SER A 91 -11.26 -4.22 0.32
CA SER A 91 -12.27 -3.27 -0.12
C SER A 91 -13.26 -3.15 1.03
N ILE A 92 -13.22 -2.03 1.75
CA ILE A 92 -14.28 -1.67 2.70
C ILE A 92 -15.57 -1.60 1.87
N ASN A 93 -16.44 -2.60 2.03
CA ASN A 93 -17.73 -2.60 1.36
C ASN A 93 -18.64 -1.71 2.22
N VAL A 94 -18.84 -0.47 1.78
CA VAL A 94 -19.76 0.47 2.42
C VAL A 94 -21.17 -0.08 2.23
N MET A 95 -21.74 -0.67 3.27
CA MET A 95 -23.09 -1.22 3.27
C MET A 95 -24.07 -0.06 3.47
N GLU A 96 -24.79 0.32 2.42
CA GLU A 96 -25.89 1.28 2.51
C GLU A 96 -27.06 0.65 3.27
N GLU A 97 -27.39 1.26 4.40
CA GLU A 97 -28.47 0.87 5.31
C GLU A 97 -29.83 1.04 4.64
N GLY A 98 -30.40 -0.07 4.17
CA GLY A 98 -31.76 -0.15 3.67
C GLY A 98 -32.66 -0.88 4.66
N HIS A 99 -33.44 -0.12 5.44
CA HIS A 99 -34.53 -0.66 6.25
C HIS A 99 -35.62 -1.33 5.37
N SER A 100 -36.22 -2.39 5.91
CA SER A 100 -37.64 -2.82 5.77
C SER A 100 -37.89 -4.21 5.16
N SER A 101 -38.46 -5.05 6.03
CA SER A 101 -39.21 -6.29 5.88
C SER A 101 -40.03 -6.50 4.60
N GLY A 102 -40.15 -7.77 4.16
CA GLY A 102 -41.34 -8.22 3.44
C GLY A 102 -41.15 -9.42 2.51
N SER A 103 -41.35 -10.63 3.01
CA SER A 103 -41.48 -11.85 2.20
C SER A 103 -42.76 -11.85 1.35
N LYS A 104 -42.69 -12.06 0.03
CA LYS A 104 -43.73 -12.77 -0.75
C LYS A 104 -43.25 -13.23 -2.13
N LYS A 105 -43.38 -14.55 -2.34
CA LYS A 105 -43.20 -15.28 -3.61
C LYS A 105 -44.20 -14.82 -4.66
N TYR A 106 -43.78 -14.62 -5.92
CA TYR A 106 -44.55 -15.03 -7.10
C TYR A 106 -43.61 -15.42 -8.26
N LYS A 107 -43.75 -16.66 -8.71
CA LYS A 107 -43.14 -17.21 -9.94
C LYS A 107 -43.88 -16.67 -11.16
N LYS A 108 -43.15 -16.29 -12.22
CA LYS A 108 -43.30 -16.77 -13.62
C LYS A 108 -42.41 -15.93 -14.57
N ARG A 109 -41.43 -16.59 -15.19
CA ARG A 109 -40.92 -16.28 -16.55
C ARG A 109 -41.67 -17.23 -17.53
N PRO A 110 -41.64 -17.07 -18.87
CA PRO A 110 -40.79 -16.21 -19.70
C PRO A 110 -41.55 -15.46 -20.83
N GLY A 111 -40.89 -14.49 -21.46
CA GLY A 111 -41.40 -13.87 -22.70
C GLY A 111 -40.29 -13.11 -23.41
N LYS A 112 -39.69 -13.76 -24.42
CA LYS A 112 -38.62 -13.23 -25.25
C LYS A 112 -39.24 -12.66 -26.52
N PHE A 113 -39.14 -11.36 -26.74
CA PHE A 113 -39.29 -10.76 -28.07
C PHE A 113 -38.24 -9.65 -28.29
N THR A 114 -37.77 -9.61 -29.51
CA THR A 114 -36.57 -8.96 -30.02
C THR A 114 -36.89 -7.65 -30.75
N LYS A 115 -35.98 -6.66 -30.62
CA LYS A 115 -35.56 -5.55 -31.51
C LYS A 115 -36.54 -4.88 -32.52
N GLY A 116 -36.43 -3.54 -32.54
CA GLY A 116 -36.64 -2.63 -33.71
C GLY A 116 -38.01 -1.92 -33.70
N SER A 117 -38.21 -0.65 -34.09
CA SER A 117 -37.42 0.36 -34.81
C SER A 117 -38.02 1.77 -34.61
N LYS A 118 -37.25 2.80 -35.03
CA LYS A 118 -37.49 4.26 -35.03
C LYS A 118 -38.80 4.73 -35.70
N PHE A 119 -39.30 5.91 -35.30
CA PHE A 119 -39.49 7.17 -36.09
C PHE A 119 -40.38 8.17 -35.29
N GLN A 120 -39.87 9.29 -34.77
CA GLN A 120 -39.84 10.66 -35.35
C GLN A 120 -41.17 11.26 -35.88
N LYS A 121 -41.79 12.21 -35.14
CA LYS A 121 -41.88 13.68 -35.40
C LYS A 121 -43.10 14.36 -34.71
N LYS A 122 -42.85 15.58 -34.21
CA LYS A 122 -43.75 16.66 -33.72
C LYS A 122 -44.81 17.09 -34.79
N PRO A 123 -45.86 17.92 -34.54
CA PRO A 123 -45.88 19.08 -33.63
C PRO A 123 -47.21 19.47 -32.92
N LYS A 124 -47.06 20.60 -32.21
CA LYS A 124 -47.95 21.42 -31.38
C LYS A 124 -49.39 21.64 -31.88
N LYS A 125 -50.30 21.77 -30.90
CA LYS A 125 -51.21 22.91 -30.79
C LYS A 125 -51.27 23.35 -29.34
#